data_AF-A0A150FV48-F1
#
_entry.id   AF-A0A150FV48-F1
#
_cell.length_a   1.000
_cell.length_b   1.000
_cell.length_c   1.000
_cell.angle_alpha   90.00
_cell.angle_beta   90.00
_cell.angle_gamma   90.00
#
_symmetry.space_group_name_H-M   'P 1'
#
loop_
_entity.id
_entity.type
_entity.pdbx_description
1 polymer ?
#
loop_
_entity_poly.entity_id
_entity_poly.type
_entity_poly.pdbx_seq_one_letter_code
_entity_poly.pdbx_strand_id
1 'polypeptide(L)'
;MPGDREEPPPAQGAAHDGPDDEPRWFKSRMDAQSAQLDSSMKEFKEGLRTITDTLAKMVTNVDQLNITVAEGTSRLDQHEKRLSAVEAAAGSILYMHPDKLLLRVPTRLTLSQAGSGGRTELEEILAKTLEEKLPRNRVRYELAFRKPKVGVQGAAAAAPETPLQGGGRQGSDEKEIVDMFVHPQQRKTIAAALGKSLGDKGIIVMDALTKAGVELKGKRAKAFALFKTRRQQPRWEQGVQFTYVDDHGERKVYREGDEKKYTHLGAEGSG
;
A
#
# COMPACT_ATOMS: atom_id res chain seq x y z
N MET A 1 -138.43 -28.76 -16.49
CA MET A 1 -137.71 -27.84 -15.58
C MET A 1 -136.33 -27.60 -16.15
N PRO A 2 -135.92 -26.34 -16.34
CA PRO A 2 -134.63 -25.92 -16.88
C PRO A 2 -133.54 -25.89 -15.78
N GLY A 3 -132.28 -25.69 -16.19
CA GLY A 3 -131.13 -25.37 -15.33
C GLY A 3 -130.17 -26.55 -15.16
N ASP A 4 -128.86 -26.49 -15.42
CA ASP A 4 -127.99 -25.39 -15.81
C ASP A 4 -126.84 -25.96 -16.65
N ARG A 5 -126.47 -25.23 -17.71
CA ARG A 5 -125.21 -25.41 -18.45
C ARG A 5 -124.17 -24.55 -17.73
N GLU A 6 -123.17 -25.17 -17.13
CA GLU A 6 -121.91 -24.48 -16.80
C GLU A 6 -120.85 -24.83 -17.84
N GLU A 7 -120.29 -23.77 -18.41
CA GLU A 7 -119.20 -23.73 -19.39
C GLU A 7 -117.86 -24.21 -18.80
N PRO A 8 -116.94 -24.79 -19.59
CA PRO A 8 -115.55 -24.95 -19.19
C PRO A 8 -114.74 -23.71 -19.62
N PRO A 9 -113.99 -23.06 -18.72
CA PRO A 9 -112.59 -22.73 -19.05
C PRO A 9 -111.66 -22.54 -17.82
N PRO A 10 -110.35 -22.27 -17.99
CA PRO A 10 -109.57 -22.27 -19.23
C PRO A 10 -108.34 -23.21 -19.19
N ALA A 11 -107.90 -23.61 -20.37
CA ALA A 11 -106.50 -23.92 -20.60
C ALA A 11 -105.67 -22.66 -20.29
N GLN A 12 -104.93 -22.68 -19.18
CA GLN A 12 -103.94 -21.65 -18.88
C GLN A 12 -102.54 -22.21 -19.07
N GLY A 13 -101.96 -21.80 -20.19
CA GLY A 13 -100.57 -21.35 -20.26
C GLY A 13 -99.51 -22.37 -19.90
N ALA A 14 -99.08 -23.13 -20.91
CA ALA A 14 -97.67 -23.43 -21.05
C ALA A 14 -96.92 -22.08 -21.14
N ALA A 15 -96.49 -21.56 -19.99
CA ALA A 15 -95.67 -20.38 -19.91
C ALA A 15 -94.28 -20.75 -20.44
N HIS A 16 -94.07 -20.43 -21.71
CA HIS A 16 -92.82 -19.95 -22.30
C HIS A 16 -91.56 -20.13 -21.42
N ASP A 17 -90.81 -21.20 -21.69
CA ASP A 17 -89.36 -21.15 -21.55
C ASP A 17 -88.84 -20.08 -22.55
N GLY A 18 -88.54 -18.90 -22.02
CA GLY A 18 -87.78 -17.87 -22.73
C GLY A 18 -86.32 -18.31 -22.83
N PRO A 19 -85.69 -18.30 -24.02
CA PRO A 19 -84.37 -18.89 -24.24
C PRO A 19 -83.24 -17.92 -23.90
N ASP A 20 -83.25 -17.26 -22.74
CA ASP A 20 -82.18 -16.33 -22.34
C ASP A 20 -81.98 -16.14 -20.82
N ASP A 21 -82.63 -16.93 -19.96
CA ASP A 21 -82.30 -16.93 -18.53
C ASP A 21 -81.35 -18.08 -18.20
N GLU A 22 -80.05 -17.75 -18.11
CA GLU A 22 -79.05 -18.69 -17.60
C GLU A 22 -79.54 -19.35 -16.30
N PRO A 23 -79.42 -20.68 -16.17
CA PRO A 23 -79.90 -21.39 -15.00
C PRO A 23 -79.34 -20.79 -13.71
N ARG A 24 -80.18 -20.54 -12.69
CA ARG A 24 -79.77 -19.90 -11.42
C ARG A 24 -78.58 -20.59 -10.75
N TRP A 25 -78.44 -21.92 -10.92
CA TRP A 25 -77.31 -22.69 -10.42
C TRP A 25 -75.98 -22.35 -11.14
N PHE A 26 -76.04 -21.96 -12.41
CA PHE A 26 -74.87 -21.55 -13.21
C PHE A 26 -74.35 -20.18 -12.76
N LYS A 27 -75.24 -19.18 -12.63
CA LYS A 27 -74.88 -17.85 -12.09
C LYS A 27 -74.29 -17.95 -10.69
N SER A 28 -74.92 -18.70 -9.77
CA SER A 28 -74.40 -18.91 -8.42
C SER A 28 -73.01 -19.58 -8.40
N ARG A 29 -72.75 -20.51 -9.32
CA ARG A 29 -71.43 -21.16 -9.46
C ARG A 29 -70.38 -20.19 -10.01
N MET A 30 -70.73 -19.37 -11.00
CA MET A 30 -69.84 -18.36 -11.57
C MET A 30 -69.51 -17.26 -10.56
N ASP A 31 -70.49 -16.82 -9.76
CA ASP A 31 -70.28 -15.85 -8.68
C ASP A 31 -69.36 -16.42 -7.59
N ALA A 32 -69.54 -17.69 -7.21
CA ALA A 32 -68.65 -18.36 -6.27
C ALA A 32 -67.22 -18.51 -6.81
N GLN A 33 -67.08 -18.82 -8.10
CA GLN A 33 -65.78 -18.91 -8.76
C GLN A 33 -65.10 -17.54 -8.90
N SER A 34 -65.85 -16.49 -9.20
CA SER A 34 -65.36 -15.11 -9.23
C SER A 34 -64.90 -14.65 -7.84
N ALA A 35 -65.70 -14.92 -6.80
CA ALA A 35 -65.33 -14.59 -5.42
C ALA A 35 -64.07 -15.33 -4.96
N GLN A 36 -63.91 -16.60 -5.37
CA GLN A 36 -62.69 -17.37 -5.09
C GLN A 36 -61.47 -16.78 -5.80
N LEU A 37 -61.60 -16.41 -7.07
CA LEU A 37 -60.54 -15.74 -7.84
C LEU A 37 -60.15 -14.40 -7.22
N ASP A 38 -61.14 -13.59 -6.79
CA ASP A 38 -60.89 -12.31 -6.14
C ASP A 38 -60.16 -12.48 -4.81
N SER A 39 -60.52 -13.50 -4.04
CA SER A 39 -59.82 -13.85 -2.80
C SER A 39 -58.37 -14.26 -3.06
N SER A 40 -58.13 -15.17 -4.01
CA SER A 40 -56.78 -15.60 -4.38
C SER A 40 -55.94 -14.46 -4.96
N MET A 41 -56.54 -13.58 -5.76
CA MET A 41 -55.86 -12.40 -6.31
C MET A 41 -55.49 -11.42 -5.19
N LYS A 42 -56.33 -11.27 -4.17
CA LYS A 42 -56.04 -10.42 -3.00
C LYS A 42 -54.90 -10.98 -2.15
N GLU A 43 -54.92 -12.27 -1.87
CA GLU A 43 -53.83 -12.95 -1.16
C GLU A 43 -52.50 -12.87 -1.92
N PHE A 44 -52.54 -13.06 -3.24
CA PHE A 44 -51.37 -12.92 -4.10
C PHE A 44 -50.80 -11.50 -4.08
N LYS A 45 -51.66 -10.47 -4.15
CA LYS A 45 -51.23 -9.06 -4.04
C LYS A 45 -50.59 -8.76 -2.69
N GLU A 46 -51.13 -9.29 -1.60
CA GLU A 46 -50.56 -9.12 -0.27
C GLU A 46 -49.22 -9.84 -0.12
N GLY A 47 -49.09 -11.02 -0.72
CA GLY A 47 -47.82 -11.76 -0.82
C GLY A 47 -46.75 -10.96 -1.58
N LEU A 48 -47.10 -10.40 -2.75
CA LEU A 48 -46.20 -9.54 -3.53
C LEU A 48 -45.77 -8.30 -2.75
N ARG A 49 -46.69 -7.68 -2.02
CA ARG A 49 -46.38 -6.52 -1.18
C ARG A 49 -45.37 -6.89 -0.09
N THR A 50 -45.60 -8.01 0.60
CA THR A 50 -44.70 -8.53 1.64
C THR A 50 -43.30 -8.84 1.10
N ILE A 51 -43.22 -9.45 -0.08
CA ILE A 51 -41.94 -9.72 -0.76
C ILE A 51 -41.23 -8.41 -1.11
N THR A 52 -41.95 -7.43 -1.66
CA THR A 52 -41.39 -6.12 -2.02
C THR A 52 -40.83 -5.39 -0.81
N ASP A 53 -41.57 -5.38 0.30
CA ASP A 53 -41.13 -4.76 1.55
C ASP A 53 -39.90 -5.47 2.15
N THR A 54 -39.84 -6.80 2.02
CA THR A 54 -38.69 -7.59 2.47
C THR A 54 -37.46 -7.32 1.61
N LEU A 55 -37.61 -7.22 0.29
CA LEU A 55 -36.53 -6.85 -0.63
C LEU A 55 -36.02 -5.43 -0.34
N ALA A 56 -36.90 -4.46 -0.10
CA ALA A 56 -36.51 -3.11 0.26
C ALA A 56 -35.65 -3.08 1.54
N LYS A 57 -36.02 -3.86 2.57
CA LYS A 57 -35.22 -4.00 3.79
C LYS A 57 -33.86 -4.65 3.52
N MET A 58 -33.79 -5.67 2.66
CA MET A 58 -32.52 -6.30 2.30
C MET A 58 -31.59 -5.31 1.58
N VAL A 59 -32.12 -4.48 0.67
CA VAL A 59 -31.33 -3.44 -0.02
C VAL A 59 -30.73 -2.47 0.99
N THR A 60 -31.53 -1.96 1.93
CA THR A 60 -31.03 -1.06 2.98
C THR A 60 -29.95 -1.72 3.85
N ASN A 61 -30.10 -3.01 4.17
CA ASN A 61 -29.10 -3.75 4.94
C ASN A 61 -27.79 -3.93 4.15
N VAL A 62 -27.87 -4.18 2.84
CA VAL A 62 -26.68 -4.26 1.96
C VAL A 62 -25.96 -2.92 1.90
N ASP A 63 -26.69 -1.81 1.79
CA ASP A 63 -26.10 -0.47 1.77
C ASP A 63 -25.39 -0.15 3.10
N GLN A 64 -25.99 -0.50 4.24
CA GLN A 64 -25.35 -0.34 5.55
C GLN A 64 -24.09 -1.19 5.71
N LEU A 65 -24.10 -2.43 5.21
CA LEU A 65 -22.92 -3.30 5.21
C LEU A 65 -21.81 -2.71 4.34
N ASN A 66 -22.14 -2.17 3.16
CA ASN A 66 -21.18 -1.52 2.28
C ASN A 66 -20.49 -0.32 2.96
N ILE A 67 -21.26 0.52 3.67
CA ILE A 67 -20.70 1.64 4.45
C ILE A 67 -19.76 1.12 5.54
N THR A 68 -20.18 0.09 6.28
CA THR A 68 -19.37 -0.50 7.36
C THR A 68 -18.05 -1.08 6.83
N VAL A 69 -18.09 -1.75 5.67
CA VAL A 69 -16.88 -2.29 5.01
C VAL A 69 -15.97 -1.15 4.54
N ALA A 70 -16.52 -0.07 3.97
CA ALA A 70 -15.74 1.10 3.57
C ALA A 70 -15.05 1.79 4.77
N GLU A 71 -15.75 1.91 5.90
CA GLU A 71 -15.15 2.43 7.14
C GLU A 71 -14.07 1.50 7.69
N GLY A 72 -14.32 0.19 7.67
CA GLY A 72 -13.36 -0.82 8.11
C GLY A 72 -12.06 -0.79 7.30
N THR A 73 -12.17 -0.71 5.97
CA THR A 73 -11.01 -0.61 5.07
C THR A 73 -10.22 0.68 5.27
N SER A 74 -10.90 1.82 5.45
CA SER A 74 -10.26 3.11 5.75
C SER A 74 -9.51 3.09 7.09
N ARG A 75 -10.10 2.49 8.13
CA ARG A 75 -9.43 2.30 9.43
C ARG A 75 -8.21 1.40 9.30
N LEU A 76 -8.30 0.31 8.52
CA LEU A 76 -7.19 -0.61 8.25
C LEU A 76 -6.02 0.11 7.57
N ASP A 77 -6.28 0.92 6.54
CA ASP A 77 -5.28 1.74 5.87
C ASP A 77 -4.64 2.76 6.84
N GLN A 78 -5.43 3.40 7.71
CA GLN A 78 -4.90 4.29 8.73
C GLN A 78 -3.99 3.56 9.74
N HIS A 79 -4.37 2.36 10.16
CA HIS A 79 -3.55 1.53 11.04
C HIS A 79 -2.26 1.08 10.35
N GLU A 80 -2.31 0.71 9.08
CA GLU A 80 -1.12 0.33 8.30
C GLU A 80 -0.13 1.50 8.14
N LYS A 81 -0.65 2.71 7.91
CA LYS A 81 0.15 3.94 7.88
C LYS A 81 0.79 4.23 9.24
N ARG A 82 0.05 4.08 10.34
CA ARG A 82 0.56 4.26 11.70
C ARG A 82 1.62 3.23 12.06
N LEU A 83 1.40 1.96 11.74
CA LEU A 83 2.38 0.89 11.94
C LEU A 83 3.66 1.17 11.16
N SER A 84 3.54 1.56 9.88
CA SER A 84 4.69 1.94 9.06
C SER A 84 5.48 3.11 9.66
N ALA A 85 4.79 4.11 10.24
CA ALA A 85 5.43 5.25 10.89
C ALA A 85 6.13 4.84 12.21
N VAL A 86 5.51 3.98 13.01
CA VAL A 86 6.10 3.45 14.26
C VAL A 86 7.29 2.55 13.96
N GLU A 87 7.20 1.66 12.97
CA GLU A 87 8.31 0.83 12.50
C GLU A 87 9.46 1.68 11.95
N ALA A 88 9.17 2.75 11.22
CA ALA A 88 10.20 3.69 10.76
C ALA A 88 10.88 4.41 11.93
N ALA A 89 10.14 4.78 12.98
CA ALA A 89 10.69 5.46 14.16
C ALA A 89 11.50 4.51 15.07
N ALA A 90 10.95 3.34 15.38
CA ALA A 90 11.59 2.32 16.21
C ALA A 90 12.76 1.64 15.48
N GLY A 91 12.59 1.32 14.20
CA GLY A 91 13.63 0.75 13.35
C GLY A 91 14.80 1.71 13.12
N SER A 92 14.52 3.01 13.00
CA SER A 92 15.55 4.05 12.90
C SER A 92 16.55 3.98 14.07
N ILE A 93 16.10 3.79 15.30
CA ILE A 93 17.01 3.77 16.46
C ILE A 93 17.68 2.40 16.63
N LEU A 94 16.98 1.31 16.31
CA LEU A 94 17.50 -0.04 16.45
C LEU A 94 18.57 -0.38 15.41
N TYR A 95 18.41 0.12 14.18
CA TYR A 95 19.23 -0.29 13.04
C TYR A 95 20.23 0.77 12.57
N MET A 96 20.06 2.04 12.95
CA MET A 96 21.01 3.09 12.62
C MET A 96 21.31 4.00 13.81
N HIS A 97 22.48 4.62 13.76
CA HIS A 97 22.86 5.69 14.68
C HIS A 97 22.22 6.99 14.20
N PRO A 98 21.23 7.55 14.94
CA PRO A 98 20.46 8.70 14.47
C PRO A 98 21.28 9.99 14.43
N ASP A 99 22.34 10.06 15.22
CA ASP A 99 23.28 11.16 15.39
C ASP A 99 24.54 11.04 14.53
N LYS A 100 24.65 10.00 13.69
CA LYS A 100 25.91 9.67 13.02
C LYS A 100 25.74 9.38 11.53
N LEU A 101 26.69 9.89 10.75
CA LEU A 101 26.93 9.58 9.35
C LEU A 101 28.34 9.01 9.18
N LEU A 102 28.52 8.18 8.17
CA LEU A 102 29.83 7.67 7.75
C LEU A 102 30.24 8.35 6.46
N LEU A 103 31.42 8.93 6.45
CA LEU A 103 32.02 9.52 5.26
C LEU A 103 33.15 8.59 4.81
N ARG A 104 33.07 8.09 3.58
CA ARG A 104 34.19 7.41 2.93
C ARG A 104 34.95 8.44 2.11
N VAL A 105 36.10 8.84 2.59
CA VAL A 105 36.85 10.03 2.15
C VAL A 105 38.22 9.60 1.62
N PRO A 106 38.70 10.13 0.48
CA PRO A 106 40.08 9.94 0.06
C PRO A 106 41.07 10.39 1.15
N THR A 107 42.06 9.57 1.49
CA THR A 107 43.02 9.80 2.59
C THR A 107 43.72 11.16 2.48
N ARG A 108 43.98 11.66 1.27
CA ARG A 108 44.58 12.99 1.09
C ARG A 108 43.77 14.13 1.75
N LEU A 109 42.45 13.97 1.87
CA LEU A 109 41.56 14.99 2.42
C LEU A 109 41.44 14.90 3.95
N THR A 110 41.86 13.78 4.55
CA THR A 110 41.83 13.57 6.01
C THR A 110 43.13 13.97 6.69
N LEU A 111 44.18 14.26 5.92
CA LEU A 111 45.44 14.79 6.42
C LEU A 111 45.28 16.26 6.84
N SER A 112 45.89 16.60 7.98
CA SER A 112 45.96 17.97 8.47
C SER A 112 46.79 18.83 7.52
N GLN A 113 46.25 19.98 7.12
CA GLN A 113 46.97 20.90 6.25
C GLN A 113 48.02 21.68 7.04
N ALA A 114 49.24 21.76 6.51
CA ALA A 114 50.31 22.55 7.09
C ALA A 114 49.87 24.03 7.21
N GLY A 115 49.93 24.59 8.43
CA GLY A 115 49.55 25.98 8.70
C GLY A 115 48.06 26.24 8.97
N SER A 116 47.19 25.22 8.90
CA SER A 116 45.73 25.36 9.12
C SER A 116 45.28 25.30 10.59
N GLY A 117 46.22 25.23 11.54
CA GLY A 117 45.90 25.01 12.95
C GLY A 117 45.35 23.61 13.26
N GLY A 118 45.62 22.62 12.39
CA GLY A 118 45.17 21.24 12.58
C GLY A 118 43.93 20.85 11.77
N ARG A 119 43.39 21.76 10.94
CA ARG A 119 42.21 21.49 10.12
C ARG A 119 42.53 20.65 8.89
N THR A 120 41.57 19.84 8.50
CA THR A 120 41.67 18.97 7.32
C THR A 120 40.98 19.61 6.12
N GLU A 121 41.41 19.27 4.90
CA GLU A 121 40.72 19.73 3.67
C GLU A 121 39.25 19.27 3.66
N LEU A 122 38.98 18.09 4.25
CA LEU A 122 37.63 17.58 4.45
C LEU A 122 36.74 18.55 5.24
N GLU A 123 37.25 19.16 6.32
CA GLU A 123 36.48 20.10 7.15
C GLU A 123 36.08 21.35 6.37
N GLU A 124 36.99 21.89 5.57
CA GLU A 124 36.72 23.06 4.72
C GLU A 124 35.68 22.74 3.64
N ILE A 125 35.84 21.57 3.00
CA ILE A 125 34.88 21.08 2.00
C ILE A 125 33.49 20.93 2.61
N LEU A 126 33.39 20.34 3.82
CA LEU A 126 32.13 20.14 4.51
C LEU A 126 31.49 21.47 4.92
N ALA A 127 32.26 22.37 5.55
CA ALA A 127 31.77 23.67 5.97
C ALA A 127 31.19 24.45 4.79
N LYS A 128 31.97 24.58 3.70
CA LYS A 128 31.53 25.26 2.48
C LYS A 128 30.28 24.63 1.88
N THR A 129 30.23 23.30 1.78
CA THR A 129 29.08 22.60 1.20
C THR A 129 27.83 22.79 2.06
N LEU A 130 27.95 22.77 3.39
CA LEU A 130 26.82 22.97 4.30
C LEU A 130 26.33 24.42 4.30
N GLU A 131 27.23 25.40 4.25
CA GLU A 131 26.86 26.81 4.10
C GLU A 131 26.12 27.07 2.80
N GLU A 132 26.60 26.51 1.68
CA GLU A 132 25.97 26.66 0.37
C GLU A 132 24.61 25.97 0.28
N LYS A 133 24.47 24.76 0.83
CA LYS A 133 23.25 23.95 0.69
C LYS A 133 22.22 24.19 1.79
N LEU A 134 22.64 24.63 2.96
CA LEU A 134 21.78 24.82 4.13
C LEU A 134 22.02 26.20 4.81
N PRO A 135 21.95 27.32 4.06
CA PRO A 135 22.36 28.65 4.55
C PRO A 135 21.54 29.17 5.73
N ARG A 136 20.30 28.70 5.90
CA ARG A 136 19.41 29.11 6.99
C ARG A 136 19.51 28.20 8.23
N ASN A 137 20.20 27.07 8.13
CA ASN A 137 20.34 26.13 9.24
C ASN A 137 21.72 26.31 9.87
N ARG A 138 21.74 26.59 11.18
CA ARG A 138 22.97 26.42 11.96
C ARG A 138 23.24 24.92 12.11
N VAL A 139 24.04 24.38 11.19
CA VAL A 139 24.48 22.99 11.24
C VAL A 139 25.68 22.91 12.16
N ARG A 140 25.57 22.12 13.24
CA ARG A 140 26.72 21.74 14.07
C ARG A 140 27.06 20.29 13.76
N TYR A 141 28.35 20.03 13.55
CA TYR A 141 28.86 18.69 13.35
C TYR A 141 30.24 18.54 14.00
N GLU A 142 30.60 17.29 14.29
CA GLU A 142 31.91 16.91 14.78
C GLU A 142 32.44 15.75 13.94
N LEU A 143 33.74 15.74 13.67
CA LEU A 143 34.40 14.67 12.92
C LEU A 143 35.29 13.85 13.84
N ALA A 144 35.15 12.54 13.78
CA ALA A 144 36.05 11.60 14.42
C ALA A 144 36.74 10.74 13.36
N PHE A 145 38.05 10.96 13.21
CA PHE A 145 38.91 10.19 12.32
C PHE A 145 39.26 8.86 12.99
N ARG A 146 38.93 7.76 12.31
CA ARG A 146 39.26 6.43 12.83
C ARG A 146 40.75 6.18 12.63
N LYS A 147 41.47 5.85 13.70
CA LYS A 147 42.85 5.37 13.56
C LYS A 147 42.84 4.12 12.67
N PRO A 148 43.72 4.01 11.65
CA PRO A 148 43.82 2.80 10.85
C PRO A 148 44.11 1.62 11.79
N LYS A 149 43.23 0.63 11.81
CA LYS A 149 43.44 -0.61 12.57
C LYS A 149 44.54 -1.41 11.87
N VAL A 150 45.73 -1.41 12.45
CA VAL A 150 46.84 -2.27 12.04
C VAL A 150 46.33 -3.72 12.06
N GLY A 151 46.28 -4.37 10.90
CA GLY A 151 45.98 -5.80 10.78
C GLY A 151 44.53 -6.21 10.47
N VAL A 152 43.60 -5.31 10.15
CA VAL A 152 42.25 -5.69 9.67
C VAL A 152 42.11 -5.41 8.17
N GLN A 153 42.83 -6.19 7.35
CA GLN A 153 42.39 -6.45 5.98
C GLN A 153 41.23 -7.43 6.05
N GLY A 154 40.03 -6.96 5.68
CA GLY A 154 38.89 -7.81 5.32
C GLY A 154 38.13 -8.44 6.49
N ALA A 155 37.04 -7.81 6.93
CA ALA A 155 35.92 -8.56 7.55
C ALA A 155 34.59 -7.78 7.65
N ALA A 156 34.55 -6.44 7.58
CA ALA A 156 33.31 -5.70 7.87
C ALA A 156 32.84 -4.70 6.79
N ALA A 157 33.45 -4.71 5.60
CA ALA A 157 33.02 -3.87 4.47
C ALA A 157 32.90 -4.63 3.13
N ALA A 158 32.91 -5.97 3.17
CA ALA A 158 32.71 -6.82 2.01
C ALA A 158 31.37 -7.56 2.14
N ALA A 159 30.26 -6.84 1.99
CA ALA A 159 29.14 -7.44 1.28
C ALA A 159 29.52 -7.45 -0.21
N PRO A 160 29.19 -8.49 -0.98
CA PRO A 160 29.66 -8.61 -2.35
C PRO A 160 29.13 -7.44 -3.18
N GLU A 161 29.96 -6.44 -3.39
CA GLU A 161 29.82 -5.57 -4.54
C GLU A 161 30.01 -6.48 -5.75
N THR A 162 28.90 -6.87 -6.36
CA THR A 162 28.88 -7.31 -7.76
C THR A 162 29.87 -6.43 -8.52
N PRO A 163 30.87 -7.01 -9.22
CA PRO A 163 31.88 -6.22 -9.89
C PRO A 163 31.19 -5.31 -10.89
N LEU A 164 31.23 -4.00 -10.62
CA LEU A 164 31.00 -3.00 -11.64
C LEU A 164 32.14 -3.16 -12.64
N GLN A 165 31.89 -3.99 -13.64
CA GLN A 165 32.70 -4.15 -14.83
C GLN A 165 32.69 -2.82 -15.56
N GLY A 166 33.67 -1.98 -15.24
CA GLY A 166 33.86 -0.66 -15.81
C GLY A 166 35.30 -0.23 -15.57
N GLY A 167 36.16 -0.56 -16.53
CA GLY A 167 37.47 0.04 -16.80
C GLY A 167 38.29 0.50 -15.60
N GLY A 168 39.29 -0.29 -15.22
CA GLY A 168 40.33 0.13 -14.29
C GLY A 168 40.94 1.46 -14.71
N ARG A 169 40.90 2.44 -13.79
CA ARG A 169 41.83 3.57 -13.78
C ARG A 169 42.81 3.35 -12.64
N GLN A 170 44.08 3.27 -13.00
CA GLN A 170 45.24 3.30 -12.11
C GLN A 170 45.15 4.50 -11.16
N GLY A 171 45.48 4.26 -9.89
CA GLY A 171 45.47 5.25 -8.80
C GLY A 171 44.38 4.95 -7.78
N SER A 172 44.51 3.87 -7.01
CA SER A 172 43.63 3.64 -5.86
C SER A 172 43.95 4.69 -4.79
N ASP A 173 43.25 5.82 -4.82
CA ASP A 173 43.12 6.65 -3.63
C ASP A 173 42.62 5.75 -2.51
N GLU A 174 43.50 5.49 -1.55
CA GLU A 174 43.10 4.88 -0.29
C GLU A 174 41.98 5.74 0.29
N LYS A 175 40.91 5.10 0.74
CA LYS A 175 39.75 5.79 1.31
C LYS A 175 39.62 5.41 2.78
N GLU A 176 39.57 6.41 3.62
CA GLU A 176 39.33 6.28 5.06
C GLU A 176 37.85 6.47 5.38
N ILE A 177 37.45 5.89 6.51
CA ILE A 177 36.11 6.09 7.07
C ILE A 177 36.22 7.12 8.18
N VAL A 178 35.54 8.25 8.01
CA VAL A 178 35.40 9.31 9.00
C VAL A 178 33.99 9.28 9.56
N ASP A 179 33.89 9.30 10.87
CA ASP A 179 32.62 9.40 11.57
C ASP A 179 32.22 10.88 11.67
N MET A 180 31.04 11.23 11.16
CA MET A 180 30.49 12.59 11.27
C MET A 180 29.28 12.56 12.21
N PHE A 181 29.42 13.21 13.36
CA PHE A 181 28.34 13.38 14.33
C PHE A 181 27.54 14.64 14.02
N VAL A 182 26.22 14.51 14.03
CA VAL A 182 25.26 15.56 13.66
C VAL A 182 24.06 15.49 14.59
N HIS A 183 23.30 16.59 14.67
CA HIS A 183 22.05 16.56 15.45
C HIS A 183 21.05 15.56 14.84
N PRO A 184 20.44 14.65 15.63
CA PRO A 184 19.56 13.59 15.12
C PRO A 184 18.45 14.07 14.17
N GLN A 185 17.83 15.20 14.52
CA GLN A 185 16.74 15.77 13.71
C GLN A 185 17.21 16.36 12.37
N GLN A 186 18.49 16.71 12.25
CA GLN A 186 19.04 17.32 11.04
C GLN A 186 19.77 16.29 10.15
N ARG A 187 20.04 15.09 10.66
CA ARG A 187 20.83 14.05 10.00
C ARG A 187 20.35 13.73 8.58
N LYS A 188 19.05 13.54 8.36
CA LYS A 188 18.48 13.27 7.02
C LYS A 188 18.73 14.42 6.05
N THR A 189 18.51 15.65 6.51
CA THR A 189 18.71 16.87 5.73
C THR A 189 20.19 17.07 5.38
N ILE A 190 21.09 16.85 6.34
CA ILE A 190 22.54 16.93 6.14
C ILE A 190 23.01 15.86 5.16
N ALA A 191 22.59 14.60 5.34
CA ALA A 191 22.95 13.51 4.43
C ALA A 191 22.49 13.79 2.99
N ALA A 192 21.28 14.35 2.80
CA ALA A 192 20.77 14.72 1.49
C ALA A 192 21.56 15.88 0.85
N ALA A 193 21.92 16.90 1.64
CA ALA A 193 22.69 18.05 1.17
C ALA A 193 24.12 17.67 0.75
N LEU A 194 24.76 16.82 1.55
CA LEU A 194 26.13 16.38 1.31
C LEU A 194 26.22 15.31 0.21
N GLY A 195 25.28 14.38 0.14
CA GLY A 195 25.39 13.17 -0.68
C GLY A 195 25.75 13.42 -2.15
N LYS A 196 25.02 14.31 -2.84
CA LYS A 196 25.32 14.63 -4.25
C LYS A 196 26.54 15.55 -4.37
N SER A 197 26.61 16.59 -3.55
CA SER A 197 27.63 17.65 -3.61
C SER A 197 29.05 17.13 -3.35
N LEU A 198 29.17 16.13 -2.48
CA LEU A 198 30.44 15.52 -2.12
C LEU A 198 30.82 14.35 -3.03
N GLY A 199 29.85 13.76 -3.74
CA GLY A 199 30.08 12.67 -4.69
C GLY A 199 31.07 13.06 -5.79
N ASP A 200 30.96 14.28 -6.32
CA ASP A 200 31.87 14.81 -7.34
C ASP A 200 33.31 14.97 -6.83
N LYS A 201 33.49 15.08 -5.50
CA LYS A 201 34.79 15.15 -4.82
C LYS A 201 35.33 13.77 -4.41
N GLY A 202 34.65 12.69 -4.81
CA GLY A 202 35.01 11.31 -4.49
C GLY A 202 34.68 10.87 -3.06
N ILE A 203 33.96 11.71 -2.30
CA ILE A 203 33.53 11.44 -0.92
C ILE A 203 32.12 10.82 -0.97
N ILE A 204 31.95 9.70 -0.27
CA ILE A 204 30.67 8.99 -0.21
C ILE A 204 30.08 9.16 1.19
N VAL A 205 28.86 9.71 1.26
CA VAL A 205 28.10 9.85 2.51
C VAL A 205 27.20 8.64 2.68
N MET A 206 27.28 7.98 3.83
CA MET A 206 26.55 6.77 4.15
C MET A 206 25.88 6.87 5.52
N ASP A 207 24.81 6.10 5.68
CA ASP A 207 24.15 5.91 6.97
C ASP A 207 25.04 5.08 7.91
N ALA A 208 25.28 5.57 9.13
CA ALA A 208 25.94 4.79 10.17
C ALA A 208 24.96 3.75 10.75
N LEU A 209 25.20 2.47 10.46
CA LEU A 209 24.34 1.37 10.90
C LEU A 209 24.84 0.77 12.22
N THR A 210 23.90 0.32 13.05
CA THR A 210 24.22 -0.54 14.19
C THR A 210 24.60 -1.94 13.68
N LYS A 211 25.13 -2.81 14.55
CA LYS A 211 25.42 -4.20 14.18
C LYS A 211 24.17 -4.92 13.63
N ALA A 212 23.04 -4.76 14.30
CA ALA A 212 21.77 -5.30 13.85
C ALA A 212 21.34 -4.73 12.48
N GLY A 213 21.60 -3.45 12.23
CA GLY A 213 21.31 -2.82 10.94
C GLY A 213 22.18 -3.35 9.81
N VAL A 214 23.47 -3.59 10.06
CA VAL A 214 24.38 -4.20 9.07
C VAL A 214 23.91 -5.61 8.70
N GLU A 215 23.56 -6.43 9.69
CA GLU A 215 23.05 -7.78 9.47
C GLU A 215 21.74 -7.76 8.67
N LEU A 216 20.80 -6.88 9.02
CA LEU A 216 19.52 -6.74 8.31
C LEU A 216 19.71 -6.27 6.86
N LYS A 217 20.58 -5.28 6.64
CA LYS A 217 20.94 -4.82 5.30
C LYS A 217 21.58 -5.95 4.50
N GLY A 218 22.46 -6.75 5.11
CA GLY A 218 23.07 -7.92 4.50
C GLY A 218 22.05 -8.96 4.04
N LYS A 219 21.06 -9.27 4.89
CA LYS A 219 19.94 -10.17 4.52
C LYS A 219 19.15 -9.65 3.33
N ARG A 220 18.88 -8.35 3.30
CA ARG A 220 18.09 -7.67 2.24
C ARG A 220 18.89 -7.35 0.97
N ALA A 221 20.22 -7.43 1.01
CA ALA A 221 21.08 -7.07 -0.13
C ALA A 221 20.80 -7.92 -1.38
N LYS A 222 20.50 -9.21 -1.18
CA LYS A 222 20.12 -10.12 -2.28
C LYS A 222 18.83 -9.67 -2.97
N ALA A 223 17.80 -9.36 -2.18
CA ALA A 223 16.56 -8.80 -2.70
C ALA A 223 16.82 -7.47 -3.42
N PHE A 224 17.53 -6.53 -2.78
CA PHE A 224 17.86 -5.25 -3.42
C PHE A 224 18.55 -5.42 -4.79
N ALA A 225 19.49 -6.35 -4.91
CA ALA A 225 20.15 -6.66 -6.18
C ALA A 225 19.17 -7.22 -7.23
N LEU A 226 18.26 -8.10 -6.84
CA LEU A 226 17.20 -8.64 -7.71
C LEU A 226 16.29 -7.53 -8.26
N PHE A 227 15.87 -6.58 -7.41
CA PHE A 227 15.05 -5.45 -7.85
C PHE A 227 15.84 -4.51 -8.78
N LYS A 228 17.16 -4.41 -8.59
CA LYS A 228 18.04 -3.60 -9.46
C LYS A 228 18.19 -4.22 -10.85
N THR A 229 18.39 -5.53 -10.95
CA THR A 229 18.50 -6.22 -12.25
C THR A 229 17.20 -6.14 -13.04
N ARG A 230 16.06 -6.08 -12.34
CA ARG A 230 14.72 -5.89 -12.92
C ARG A 230 14.35 -4.45 -13.23
N ARG A 231 15.28 -3.50 -13.10
CA ARG A 231 15.06 -2.06 -13.36
C ARG A 231 13.93 -1.41 -12.53
N GLN A 232 13.57 -1.98 -11.38
CA GLN A 232 12.56 -1.47 -10.44
C GLN A 232 13.08 -0.34 -9.52
N GLN A 233 14.19 0.31 -9.92
CA GLN A 233 14.79 1.47 -9.25
C GLN A 233 14.85 1.38 -7.71
N PRO A 234 15.42 0.31 -7.13
CA PRO A 234 15.43 0.16 -5.69
C PRO A 234 16.32 1.22 -5.04
N ARG A 235 15.87 1.77 -3.90
CA ARG A 235 16.57 2.81 -3.15
C ARG A 235 16.57 2.49 -1.66
N TRP A 236 17.75 2.45 -1.05
CA TRP A 236 17.87 2.34 0.40
C TRP A 236 17.32 3.59 1.09
N GLU A 237 16.46 3.38 2.08
CA GLU A 237 15.87 4.36 2.98
C GLU A 237 16.31 4.02 4.41
N GLN A 238 16.78 5.02 5.15
CA GLN A 238 17.29 4.86 6.53
C GLN A 238 18.36 3.74 6.65
N GLY A 239 19.11 3.51 5.57
CA GLY A 239 20.21 2.57 5.50
C GLY A 239 19.85 1.06 5.55
N VAL A 240 18.64 0.68 5.96
CA VAL A 240 18.23 -0.74 6.10
C VAL A 240 16.89 -1.12 5.46
N GLN A 241 16.00 -0.15 5.26
CA GLN A 241 14.80 -0.35 4.45
C GLN A 241 15.16 -0.02 3.01
N PHE A 242 14.46 -0.58 2.03
CA PHE A 242 14.55 -0.07 0.67
C PHE A 242 13.16 0.04 0.05
N THR A 243 12.99 1.03 -0.80
CA THR A 243 11.80 1.19 -1.63
C THR A 243 12.11 0.74 -3.05
N TYR A 244 11.10 0.29 -3.77
CA TYR A 244 11.18 -0.05 -5.19
C TYR A 244 9.97 0.52 -5.93
N VAL A 245 10.09 0.65 -7.25
CA VAL A 245 8.99 1.01 -8.14
C VAL A 245 8.37 -0.30 -8.64
N ASP A 246 7.09 -0.50 -8.38
CA ASP A 246 6.37 -1.69 -8.84
C ASP A 246 5.97 -1.58 -10.32
N ASP A 247 5.28 -2.60 -10.83
CA ASP A 247 4.87 -2.67 -12.24
C ASP A 247 3.80 -1.63 -12.61
N HIS A 248 3.14 -1.03 -11.62
CA HIS A 248 2.21 0.08 -11.79
C HIS A 248 2.89 1.46 -11.73
N GLY A 249 4.20 1.50 -11.52
CA GLY A 249 4.97 2.73 -11.36
C GLY A 249 4.90 3.33 -9.96
N GLU A 250 4.31 2.63 -8.98
CA GLU A 250 4.18 3.11 -7.62
C GLU A 250 5.41 2.77 -6.77
N ARG A 251 5.86 3.72 -5.95
CA ARG A 251 6.97 3.50 -5.03
C ARG A 251 6.49 2.78 -3.77
N LYS A 252 6.87 1.52 -3.60
CA LYS A 252 6.52 0.67 -2.46
C LYS A 252 7.70 0.41 -1.55
N VAL A 253 7.44 0.21 -0.26
CA VAL A 253 8.44 -0.21 0.73
C VAL A 253 8.57 -1.74 0.67
N TYR A 254 9.80 -2.24 0.57
CA TYR A 254 10.06 -3.67 0.58
C TYR A 254 9.62 -4.33 1.89
N ARG A 255 8.81 -5.38 1.76
CA ARG A 255 8.48 -6.34 2.82
C ARG A 255 9.07 -7.71 2.47
N GLU A 256 9.49 -8.45 3.49
CA GLU A 256 10.02 -9.81 3.29
C GLU A 256 8.96 -10.69 2.63
N GLY A 257 9.33 -11.38 1.55
CA GLY A 257 8.41 -12.14 0.72
C GLY A 257 7.94 -11.40 -0.53
N ASP A 258 8.19 -10.09 -0.67
CA ASP A 258 7.87 -9.36 -1.92
C ASP A 258 8.61 -9.95 -3.12
N GLU A 259 9.81 -10.49 -2.93
CA GLU A 259 10.57 -11.21 -3.95
C GLU A 259 9.83 -12.43 -4.52
N LYS A 260 8.89 -13.00 -3.77
CA LYS A 260 8.08 -14.15 -4.20
C LYS A 260 7.02 -13.77 -5.23
N LYS A 261 6.52 -12.54 -5.19
CA LYS A 261 5.61 -12.01 -6.24
C LYS A 261 6.26 -12.01 -7.62
N TYR A 262 7.59 -12.01 -7.64
CA TYR A 262 8.40 -11.87 -8.84
C TYR A 262 9.09 -13.17 -9.29
N THR A 263 8.99 -14.27 -8.52
CA THR A 263 9.62 -15.56 -8.89
C THR A 263 8.92 -16.27 -10.04
N HIS A 264 7.67 -15.91 -10.37
CA HIS A 264 6.90 -16.55 -11.44
C HIS A 264 7.12 -16.00 -12.85
N LEU A 265 7.93 -14.95 -13.04
CA LEU A 265 8.19 -14.33 -14.35
C LEU A 265 9.55 -14.69 -14.95
N GLY A 266 10.25 -15.68 -14.39
CA GLY A 266 11.58 -16.13 -14.87
C GLY A 266 11.58 -17.42 -15.68
N ALA A 267 10.42 -18.03 -15.95
CA ALA A 267 10.32 -19.31 -16.66
C ALA A 267 9.95 -19.19 -18.15
N GLU A 268 9.65 -17.99 -18.65
CA GLU A 268 9.34 -17.76 -20.07
C GLU A 268 10.35 -16.76 -20.66
N GLY A 269 11.43 -17.30 -21.22
CA GLY A 269 12.48 -16.50 -21.86
C GLY A 269 13.68 -17.31 -22.32
N SER A 270 13.50 -18.61 -22.53
CA SER A 270 14.45 -19.48 -23.24
C SER A 270 13.66 -20.22 -24.30
N GLY A 271 13.47 -19.53 -25.43
CA GLY A 271 12.89 -20.02 -26.67
C GLY A 271 13.52 -19.25 -27.82
#